data_AF-A0A382UNX1-F1
#
_entry.id   AF-A0A382UNX1-F1
#
_cell.length_a   1.000
_cell.length_b   1.000
_cell.length_c   1.000
_cell.angle_alpha   90.00
_cell.angle_beta   90.00
_cell.angle_gamma   90.00
#
_symmetry.space_group_name_H-M   'P 1'
#
loop_
_entity.id
_entity.type
_entity.pdbx_description
1 polymer ?
#
loop_
_entity_poly.entity_id
_entity_poly.type
_entity_poly.pdbx_seq_one_letter_code
_entity_poly.pdbx_strand_id
1 'polypeptide(L)' 'VPKKIVITKLGGPEVLEYVDYELESKIFDSDVRIKQTAIGLNYIDTYHRSGIYP' A
#
# COMPACT_ATOMS: atom_id res chain seq x y z
N VAL A 1 15.07 -5.63 1.55
CA VAL A 1 14.33 -4.46 1.03
C VAL A 1 12.87 -4.64 1.43
N PRO A 2 12.21 -3.64 2.03
CA PRO A 2 10.81 -3.78 2.40
C PRO A 2 9.93 -3.83 1.15
N LYS A 3 8.75 -4.42 1.29
CA LYS A 3 7.82 -4.67 0.18
C LYS A 3 6.49 -3.96 0.42
N LYS A 4 5.81 -3.60 -0.66
CA LYS A 4 4.46 -3.01 -0.64
C LYS A 4 3.60 -3.54 -1.77
N ILE A 5 2.28 -3.45 -1.61
CA ILE A 5 1.32 -3.63 -2.69
C ILE A 5 1.05 -2.26 -3.32
N VAL A 6 1.10 -2.17 -4.64
CA VAL A 6 0.82 -0.94 -5.39
C VAL A 6 -0.27 -1.20 -6.43
N ILE A 7 -1.09 -0.18 -6.65
CA ILE A 7 -2.08 -0.11 -7.73
C ILE A 7 -1.51 0.84 -8.78
N THR A 8 -1.00 0.33 -9.90
CA THR A 8 -0.39 1.15 -10.97
C THR A 8 -1.41 1.62 -12.01
N LYS A 9 -2.57 0.96 -12.06
CA LYS A 9 -3.73 1.26 -12.89
C LYS A 9 -5.00 0.76 -12.20
N LEU A 10 -6.14 1.37 -12.50
CA LEU A 10 -7.44 0.92 -11.99
C LEU A 10 -7.84 -0.41 -12.64
N GLY A 11 -8.49 -1.29 -11.89
CA GLY A 11 -8.98 -2.57 -12.43
C GLY A 11 -9.38 -3.62 -11.40
N GLY A 12 -9.43 -4.87 -11.87
CA GLY A 12 -9.65 -6.03 -11.01
C GLY A 12 -8.42 -6.38 -10.17
N PRO A 13 -8.44 -7.48 -9.41
CA PRO A 13 -7.32 -7.88 -8.55
C PRO A 13 -5.97 -8.02 -9.27
N GLU A 14 -5.98 -8.28 -10.58
CA GLU A 14 -4.80 -8.45 -11.44
C GLU A 14 -3.89 -7.21 -11.54
N VAL A 15 -4.37 -6.04 -11.11
CA VAL A 15 -3.57 -4.79 -11.12
C VAL A 15 -2.73 -4.60 -9.84
N LEU A 16 -2.87 -5.49 -8.85
CA LEU A 16 -2.11 -5.42 -7.60
C LEU A 16 -0.70 -5.97 -7.81
N GLU A 17 0.31 -5.13 -7.61
CA GLU A 17 1.72 -5.49 -7.78
C GLU A 17 2.44 -5.55 -6.44
N TYR A 18 3.14 -6.66 -6.16
CA TYR A 18 3.99 -6.82 -4.98
C TYR A 18 5.43 -6.43 -5.30
N VAL A 19 5.82 -5.23 -4.88
CA VAL A 19 7.07 -4.59 -5.30
C VAL A 19 7.99 -4.28 -4.13
N ASP A 20 9.29 -4.30 -4.40
CA ASP A 20 10.29 -3.72 -3.50
C ASP A 20 10.15 -2.19 -3.47
N TYR A 21 10.50 -1.58 -2.34
CA TYR A 21 10.62 -0.13 -2.26
C TYR A 21 11.76 0.30 -1.35
N GLU A 22 12.28 1.50 -1.59
CA GLU A 22 13.25 2.13 -0.73
C GLU A 22 12.54 2.81 0.46
N LEU A 23 13.02 2.52 1.66
CA LEU A 23 12.51 3.13 2.88
C LEU A 23 13.43 4.29 3.25
N GLU A 24 12.87 5.50 3.31
CA GLU A 24 13.63 6.68 3.70
C GLU A 24 14.20 6.54 5.11
N SER A 25 15.47 6.89 5.30
CA SER A 25 16.11 6.83 6.61
C SER A 25 15.55 7.87 7.58
N LYS A 26 15.13 9.03 7.07
CA LYS A 26 14.57 10.14 7.85
C LYS A 26 13.11 9.87 8.22
N ILE A 27 12.71 10.36 9.39
CA ILE A 27 11.34 10.41 9.91
C ILE A 27 11.12 11.81 10.48
N PHE A 28 9.92 12.37 10.34
CA PHE A 28 9.56 13.64 10.95
C PHE A 28 9.28 13.46 12.45
N ASP A 29 9.51 14.50 13.25
CA ASP A 29 9.37 14.43 14.71
C ASP A 29 7.94 14.07 15.16
N SER A 30 6.93 14.32 14.32
CA SER A 30 5.52 13.99 14.56
C SER A 30 5.11 12.59 14.13
N ASP A 31 5.99 11.82 13.50
CA ASP A 31 5.62 10.59 12.81
C ASP A 31 6.16 9.35 13.53
N VAL A 32 5.48 8.21 13.34
CA VAL A 32 5.92 6.91 13.86
C VAL A 32 6.12 5.93 12.71
N ARG A 33 7.23 5.19 12.78
CA ARG A 33 7.55 4.13 11.81
C ARG A 33 7.19 2.77 12.38
N ILE A 34 6.34 2.05 11.67
CA ILE A 34 5.82 0.75 12.11
C ILE A 34 6.34 -0.35 11.19
N LYS A 35 6.90 -1.40 11.77
CA LYS A 35 7.15 -2.67 11.07
C LYS A 35 5.91 -3.55 11.21
N GLN A 36 5.05 -3.55 10.19
CA GLN A 36 3.81 -4.32 10.20
C GLN A 36 4.09 -5.83 10.35
N THR A 37 3.41 -6.49 11.28
CA THR A 37 3.37 -7.96 11.43
C THR A 37 2.06 -8.56 10.94
N ALA A 38 1.00 -7.75 10.88
CA ALA A 38 -0.30 -8.07 10.32
C ALA A 38 -0.90 -6.81 9.68
N ILE A 39 -1.70 -6.98 8.63
CA ILE A 39 -2.39 -5.90 7.91
C ILE A 39 -3.83 -6.34 7.72
N GLY A 40 -4.79 -5.48 8.08
CA GLY A 40 -6.21 -5.75 7.87
C GLY A 40 -6.59 -5.60 6.40
N LEU A 41 -7.49 -6.46 5.93
CA LEU A 41 -8.12 -6.35 4.61
C LEU A 41 -9.55 -5.84 4.80
N ASN A 42 -9.88 -4.71 4.16
CA ASN A 42 -11.20 -4.10 4.22
C ASN A 42 -11.86 -4.09 2.84
N TYR A 43 -13.19 -4.13 2.78
CA TYR A 43 -13.89 -4.13 1.49
C TYR A 43 -13.65 -2.83 0.69
N ILE A 44 -13.40 -1.71 1.39
CA ILE A 44 -13.10 -0.42 0.76
C ILE A 44 -11.80 -0.44 -0.06
N ASP A 45 -10.87 -1.36 0.23
CA ASP A 45 -9.64 -1.51 -0.54
C ASP A 45 -9.93 -1.86 -2.01
N THR A 46 -11.05 -2.56 -2.24
CA THR A 46 -11.52 -2.87 -3.60
C THR A 46 -12.02 -1.63 -4.34
N TYR A 47 -12.58 -0.64 -3.65
CA TYR A 47 -13.11 0.59 -4.24
C TYR A 47 -11.99 1.51 -4.72
N HIS A 48 -10.92 1.62 -3.94
CA HIS A 48 -9.71 2.32 -4.36
C HIS A 48 -9.10 1.65 -5.59
N ARG A 49 -8.93 0.32 -5.57
CA ARG A 49 -8.36 -0.42 -6.71
C ARG A 49 -9.22 -0.35 -7.97
N SER A 50 -10.55 -0.46 -7.85
CA SER A 50 -11.46 -0.43 -8.99
C SER A 50 -11.73 0.98 -9.51
N GLY A 51 -11.36 2.02 -8.77
CA GLY A 51 -11.56 3.42 -9.16
C GLY A 51 -12.91 4.01 -8.80
N ILE A 52 -13.68 3.34 -7.92
CA ILE A 52 -14.90 3.91 -7.35
C ILE A 52 -14.56 5.07 -6.41
N TYR A 53 -13.38 5.02 -5.79
CA TYR A 53 -12.88 6.04 -4.87
C TYR A 53 -11.44 6.44 -5.24
N PRO A 54 -11.24 7.58 -5.94
CA PRO A 54 -9.94 8.00 -6.46
C PRO A 54 -8.97 8.49 -5.37
#